data_AF-A0AAX7SJF7-F1
#
_entry.id   AF-A0AAX7SJF7-F1
#
_cell.length_a   1.000
_cell.length_b   1.000
_cell.length_c   1.000
_cell.angle_alpha   90.00
_cell.angle_beta   90.00
_cell.angle_gamma   90.00
#
_symmetry.space_group_name_H-M   'P 1'
#
loop_
_entity.id
_entity.type
_entity.pdbx_description
1 polymer ?
#
loop_
_entity_poly.entity_id
_entity_poly.type
_entity_poly.pdbx_seq_one_letter_code
_entity_poly.pdbx_strand_id
1 'polypeptide(L)'
;MIWTLKLITLAFLLLLGGQYNTFALQDVTADLFGPGNYGTVAAFGDFNSDKQTDIFTIKEQTDLVIFLADSKPPYFKPKVQAKNILGKNITSVVPGDYDGDSQMDVLLTAKNGQETEVFIFWGHNQTLGTALIVIYLQMLPCRHRKKPYPGQVANGDGYQDHLLPACLDKSCQRSTIYLAKSGSRDSKWIPVLSDFKRKETVWGFVPDNSSQPPALHLGDYNLDGFPDALVVLQNKSGSGQQAFLLENVPCNSDTCHSVGRMFHIHWDQSDLGAIQNAVRATFFDIYEDGILDMLVQSKAEGKQDLRIHALKNNFEADAYFVKVMGKGLICQPFGVNQPGPYVKYTTVDSNGYLKNASAGQLSQSAYFSLQLPYTVLGLGRSANFLDHLFVGIPRQPGETEIRNKEWTAIIPNSQLIVMPFPHDTPRSWSAKLYLTPSNSVLLTAIALIGVCVFILVIIGILHWQEKKADDREKRQEAHRFHFDAM
;
A
#
# COMPACT_ATOMS: atom_id res chain seq x y z
N MET A 1 9.05 -3.14 -53.07
CA MET A 1 7.90 -3.23 -52.14
C MET A 1 7.97 -4.41 -51.17
N ILE A 2 8.61 -5.54 -51.52
CA ILE A 2 8.71 -6.73 -50.62
C ILE A 2 9.84 -6.60 -49.56
N TRP A 3 10.90 -5.85 -49.86
CA TRP A 3 12.03 -5.65 -48.92
C TRP A 3 11.72 -4.67 -47.78
N THR A 4 10.88 -3.67 -48.02
CA THR A 4 10.43 -2.71 -47.02
C THR A 4 9.47 -3.35 -46.00
N LEU A 5 8.67 -4.33 -46.42
CA LEU A 5 7.75 -5.06 -45.52
C LEU A 5 8.50 -5.97 -44.53
N LYS A 6 9.63 -6.57 -44.95
CA LYS A 6 10.46 -7.45 -44.09
C LYS A 6 11.22 -6.68 -43.00
N LEU A 7 11.65 -5.45 -43.27
CA LEU A 7 12.30 -4.61 -42.26
C LEU A 7 11.31 -4.14 -41.18
N ILE A 8 10.06 -3.86 -41.55
CA ILE A 8 9.01 -3.46 -40.60
C ILE A 8 8.64 -4.65 -39.70
N THR A 9 8.55 -5.87 -40.24
CA THR A 9 8.30 -7.06 -39.41
C THR A 9 9.44 -7.40 -38.46
N LEU A 10 10.70 -7.13 -38.84
CA LEU A 10 11.87 -7.36 -37.98
C LEU A 10 11.98 -6.31 -36.87
N ALA A 11 11.66 -5.05 -37.16
CA ALA A 11 11.56 -3.99 -36.16
C ALA A 11 10.41 -4.25 -35.18
N PHE A 12 9.28 -4.79 -35.65
CA PHE A 12 8.14 -5.16 -34.79
C PHE A 12 8.46 -6.37 -33.90
N LEU A 13 9.24 -7.34 -34.38
CA LEU A 13 9.72 -8.47 -33.57
C LEU A 13 10.79 -8.07 -32.54
N LEU A 14 11.63 -7.07 -32.83
CA LEU A 14 12.59 -6.51 -31.86
C LEU A 14 11.90 -5.64 -30.79
N LEU A 15 10.76 -5.02 -31.11
CA LEU A 15 9.90 -4.31 -30.15
C LEU A 15 9.10 -5.26 -29.24
N LEU A 16 8.90 -6.52 -29.65
CA LEU A 16 8.23 -7.56 -28.85
C LEU A 16 9.21 -8.40 -28.02
N GLY A 17 10.51 -8.14 -28.13
CA GLY A 17 11.54 -8.68 -27.23
C GLY A 17 11.54 -7.97 -25.87
N GLY A 18 10.36 -7.77 -25.28
CA GLY A 18 10.25 -7.35 -23.88
C GLY A 18 10.87 -8.43 -23.02
N GLN A 19 11.82 -8.04 -22.15
CA GLN A 19 12.37 -8.93 -21.14
C GLN A 19 11.20 -9.59 -20.40
N TYR A 20 11.14 -10.92 -20.42
CA TYR A 20 10.32 -11.66 -19.47
C TYR A 20 10.93 -11.42 -18.10
N ASN A 21 10.54 -10.31 -17.47
CA ASN A 21 10.92 -10.02 -16.10
C ASN A 21 10.22 -11.07 -15.23
N THR A 22 11.01 -12.00 -14.74
CA THR A 22 10.66 -12.83 -13.60
C THR A 22 10.11 -11.93 -12.50
N PHE A 23 8.97 -12.28 -11.89
CA PHE A 23 8.42 -11.63 -10.71
C PHE A 23 9.49 -11.56 -9.62
N ALA A 24 10.21 -10.45 -9.57
CA ALA A 24 11.36 -10.27 -8.71
C ALA A 24 11.22 -8.92 -8.02
N LEU A 25 11.36 -8.95 -6.70
CA LEU A 25 11.46 -7.73 -5.93
C LEU A 25 12.80 -7.07 -6.27
N GLN A 26 12.84 -5.74 -6.26
CA GLN A 26 14.06 -5.00 -6.56
C GLN A 26 14.47 -4.17 -5.33
N ASP A 27 15.70 -4.34 -4.87
CA ASP A 27 16.25 -3.49 -3.81
C ASP A 27 16.47 -2.06 -4.32
N VAL A 28 15.73 -1.11 -3.75
CA VAL A 28 15.78 0.33 -4.04
C VAL A 28 16.24 1.15 -2.83
N THR A 29 16.78 0.49 -1.79
CA THR A 29 17.16 1.11 -0.51
C THR A 29 18.07 2.32 -0.67
N ALA A 30 19.06 2.22 -1.56
CA ALA A 30 20.05 3.27 -1.77
C ALA A 30 19.43 4.55 -2.36
N ASP A 31 18.48 4.40 -3.27
CA ASP A 31 17.81 5.54 -3.92
C ASP A 31 16.83 6.23 -2.96
N LEU A 32 16.24 5.47 -2.03
CA LEU A 32 15.29 6.00 -1.06
C LEU A 32 15.97 6.71 0.11
N PHE A 33 16.91 6.04 0.77
CA PHE A 33 17.48 6.52 2.04
C PHE A 33 18.93 6.99 1.93
N GLY A 34 19.61 6.70 0.82
CA GLY A 34 21.05 6.91 0.68
C GLY A 34 21.83 6.28 1.84
N PRO A 35 22.79 7.00 2.46
CA PRO A 35 23.52 6.50 3.62
C PRO A 35 22.71 6.50 4.92
N GLY A 36 21.51 7.09 4.93
CA GLY A 36 20.67 7.30 6.11
C GLY A 36 19.78 6.12 6.51
N ASN A 37 19.99 4.94 5.93
CA ASN A 37 19.13 3.74 6.03
C ASN A 37 19.24 2.97 7.37
N TYR A 38 19.40 3.67 8.48
CA TYR A 38 19.49 3.08 9.82
C TYR A 38 18.47 3.70 10.77
N GLY A 39 17.86 2.85 11.60
CA GLY A 39 16.91 3.18 12.63
C GLY A 39 15.72 2.21 12.69
N THR A 40 14.90 2.35 13.72
CA THR A 40 13.66 1.58 13.90
C THR A 40 12.48 2.33 13.30
N VAL A 41 11.98 1.89 12.14
CA VAL A 41 10.69 2.36 11.58
C VAL A 41 9.59 2.06 12.57
N ALA A 42 8.90 3.11 13.01
CA ALA A 42 7.96 3.08 14.12
C ALA A 42 6.52 3.37 13.68
N ALA A 43 6.33 4.24 12.68
CA ALA A 43 5.02 4.58 12.14
C ALA A 43 5.12 5.19 10.74
N PHE A 44 3.96 5.27 10.08
CA PHE A 44 3.75 5.98 8.81
C PHE A 44 2.67 7.04 8.99
N GLY A 45 2.77 8.14 8.26
CA GLY A 45 1.78 9.22 8.26
C GLY A 45 2.18 10.35 7.32
N ASP A 46 1.25 11.24 6.98
CA ASP A 46 1.51 12.44 6.17
C ASP A 46 1.71 13.61 7.15
N PHE A 47 2.96 13.90 7.52
CA PHE A 47 3.27 14.85 8.59
C PHE A 47 3.16 16.30 8.13
N ASN A 48 3.45 16.57 6.86
CA ASN A 48 3.44 17.91 6.28
C ASN A 48 2.20 18.20 5.39
N SER A 49 1.23 17.28 5.36
CA SER A 49 -0.01 17.38 4.59
C SER A 49 0.21 17.50 3.07
N ASP A 50 1.29 16.93 2.54
CA ASP A 50 1.63 16.97 1.11
C ASP A 50 1.05 15.79 0.30
N LYS A 51 0.32 14.89 0.97
CA LYS A 51 -0.34 13.67 0.46
C LYS A 51 0.59 12.48 0.22
N GLN A 52 1.88 12.63 0.46
CA GLN A 52 2.82 11.51 0.42
C GLN A 52 2.98 10.93 1.81
N THR A 53 3.28 9.64 1.88
CA THR A 53 3.49 8.98 3.16
C THR A 53 4.91 9.23 3.66
N ASP A 54 5.03 9.84 4.85
CA ASP A 54 6.28 10.03 5.56
C ASP A 54 6.58 8.87 6.52
N ILE A 55 7.87 8.69 6.84
CA ILE A 55 8.36 7.57 7.66
C ILE A 55 8.91 8.10 8.99
N PHE A 56 8.32 7.65 10.10
CA PHE A 56 8.76 7.96 11.45
C PHE A 56 9.74 6.89 11.93
N THR A 57 10.96 7.30 12.27
CA THR A 57 12.06 6.41 12.66
C THR A 57 12.63 6.79 14.01
N ILE A 58 12.82 5.79 14.89
CA ILE A 58 13.54 5.93 16.15
C ILE A 58 15.02 5.57 15.90
N LYS A 59 15.95 6.48 16.19
CA LYS A 59 17.39 6.23 16.12
C LYS A 59 18.00 6.27 17.51
N GLU A 60 19.02 5.44 17.75
CA GLU A 60 19.74 5.38 19.03
C GLU A 60 18.82 5.19 20.25
N GLN A 61 17.61 4.65 20.04
CA GLN A 61 16.52 4.50 21.02
C GLN A 61 15.93 5.80 21.60
N THR A 62 16.58 6.96 21.46
CA THR A 62 16.17 8.24 22.07
C THR A 62 15.76 9.31 21.08
N ASP A 63 16.15 9.16 19.82
CA ASP A 63 16.00 10.20 18.81
C ASP A 63 14.82 9.88 17.90
N LEU A 64 13.94 10.86 17.70
CA LEU A 64 12.89 10.77 16.69
C LEU A 64 13.36 11.48 15.41
N VAL A 65 13.38 10.73 14.31
CA VAL A 65 13.70 11.24 12.98
C VAL A 65 12.52 10.97 12.05
N ILE A 66 11.95 12.02 11.48
CA ILE A 66 10.88 11.93 10.48
C ILE A 66 11.53 12.14 9.10
N PHE A 67 11.42 11.12 8.26
CA PHE A 67 11.80 11.19 6.86
C PHE A 67 10.61 11.66 6.04
N LEU A 68 10.71 12.87 5.49
CA LEU A 68 9.68 13.39 4.59
C LEU A 68 9.94 12.89 3.17
N ALA A 69 8.87 12.54 2.47
CA ALA A 69 8.93 12.21 1.05
C ALA A 69 9.39 13.43 0.22
N ASP A 70 10.11 13.18 -0.86
CA ASP A 70 10.67 14.22 -1.72
C ASP A 70 10.73 13.76 -3.18
N SER A 71 10.53 14.69 -4.12
CA SER A 71 10.57 14.41 -5.56
C SER A 71 11.95 14.05 -6.13
N LYS A 72 13.02 14.20 -5.34
CA LYS A 72 14.42 13.99 -5.78
C LYS A 72 15.17 13.03 -4.85
N PRO A 73 16.01 12.12 -5.40
CA PRO A 73 16.87 11.24 -4.60
C PRO A 73 17.79 12.02 -3.63
N PRO A 74 17.99 11.54 -2.39
CA PRO A 74 17.25 10.45 -1.77
C PRO A 74 15.78 10.83 -1.57
N TYR A 75 14.87 9.93 -1.95
CA TYR A 75 13.41 10.20 -1.96
C TYR A 75 12.84 10.36 -0.54
N PHE A 76 13.53 9.89 0.49
CA PHE A 76 13.19 10.11 1.89
C PHE A 76 14.29 10.91 2.58
N LYS A 77 13.95 12.14 3.01
CA LYS A 77 14.92 13.07 3.63
C LYS A 77 14.62 13.28 5.11
N PRO A 78 15.61 13.14 6.02
CA PRO A 78 15.41 13.31 7.46
C PRO A 78 15.32 14.80 7.83
N LYS A 79 14.18 15.44 7.52
CA LYS A 79 13.98 16.89 7.71
C LYS A 79 13.63 17.26 9.15
N VAL A 80 12.90 16.42 9.87
CA VAL A 80 12.57 16.65 11.29
C VAL A 80 13.41 15.72 12.14
N GLN A 81 14.20 16.30 13.05
CA GLN A 81 15.09 15.56 13.93
C GLN A 81 14.96 16.12 15.34
N ALA A 82 14.36 15.33 16.23
CA ALA A 82 14.25 15.65 17.63
C ALA A 82 15.17 14.70 18.42
N LYS A 83 16.39 15.18 18.68
CA LYS A 83 17.42 14.42 19.38
C LYS A 83 17.19 14.41 20.88
N ASN A 84 17.39 13.25 21.50
CA ASN A 84 17.22 13.02 22.93
C ASN A 84 15.93 13.66 23.48
N ILE A 85 14.84 13.52 22.73
CA ILE A 85 13.62 14.32 22.90
C ILE A 85 12.98 14.13 24.29
N LEU A 86 13.17 12.97 24.91
CA LEU A 86 12.62 12.63 26.23
C LEU A 86 13.69 12.31 27.28
N GLY A 87 14.98 12.20 26.92
CA GLY A 87 15.99 11.63 27.84
C GLY A 87 15.78 10.15 28.16
N LYS A 88 14.90 9.45 27.42
CA LYS A 88 14.39 8.11 27.72
C LYS A 88 14.26 7.28 26.45
N ASN A 89 14.26 5.95 26.62
CA ASN A 89 14.10 5.02 25.51
C ASN A 89 12.67 5.05 24.96
N ILE A 90 12.52 5.50 23.72
CA ILE A 90 11.27 5.51 22.98
C ILE A 90 10.90 4.06 22.62
N THR A 91 9.65 3.68 22.91
CA THR A 91 9.13 2.33 22.66
C THR A 91 8.12 2.28 21.51
N SER A 92 7.42 3.37 21.23
CA SER A 92 6.44 3.49 20.14
C SER A 92 6.23 4.94 19.71
N VAL A 93 5.81 5.12 18.47
CA VAL A 93 5.40 6.40 17.86
C VAL A 93 4.01 6.21 17.28
N VAL A 94 3.08 7.13 17.53
CA VAL A 94 1.72 7.10 16.98
C VAL A 94 1.37 8.49 16.45
N PRO A 95 1.50 8.72 15.13
CA PRO A 95 1.05 9.95 14.50
C PRO A 95 -0.49 10.01 14.50
N GLY A 96 -1.05 11.19 14.73
CA GLY A 96 -2.49 11.43 14.74
C GLY A 96 -2.79 12.90 14.97
N ASP A 97 -4.06 13.30 14.93
CA ASP A 97 -4.51 14.65 15.32
C ASP A 97 -5.20 14.52 16.67
N TYR A 98 -4.54 14.95 17.75
CA TYR A 98 -5.00 14.74 19.13
C TYR A 98 -5.69 15.98 19.72
N ASP A 99 -5.47 17.18 19.17
CA ASP A 99 -6.12 18.42 19.59
C ASP A 99 -7.24 18.89 18.65
N GLY A 100 -7.38 18.28 17.47
CA GLY A 100 -8.42 18.55 16.49
C GLY A 100 -8.10 19.76 15.59
N ASP A 101 -6.85 20.20 15.52
CA ASP A 101 -6.44 21.36 14.72
C ASP A 101 -6.17 21.04 13.24
N SER A 102 -6.31 19.76 12.85
CA SER A 102 -6.07 19.22 11.51
C SER A 102 -4.60 19.22 11.07
N GLN A 103 -3.65 19.42 11.98
CA GLN A 103 -2.24 19.14 11.81
C GLN A 103 -1.86 17.80 12.45
N MET A 104 -0.82 17.16 11.93
CA MET A 104 -0.35 15.88 12.46
C MET A 104 0.48 16.11 13.73
N ASP A 105 -0.06 15.65 14.85
CA ASP A 105 0.64 15.49 16.12
C ASP A 105 1.36 14.14 16.20
N VAL A 106 2.22 14.01 17.21
CA VAL A 106 2.96 12.78 17.45
C VAL A 106 2.86 12.38 18.91
N LEU A 107 2.24 11.23 19.17
CA LEU A 107 2.27 10.59 20.48
C LEU A 107 3.48 9.65 20.55
N LEU A 108 4.30 9.84 21.58
CA LEU A 108 5.44 8.98 21.89
C LEU A 108 5.17 8.23 23.19
N THR A 109 5.55 6.95 23.21
CA THR A 109 5.65 6.19 24.45
C THR A 109 7.11 5.96 24.76
N ALA A 110 7.51 6.13 26.02
CA ALA A 110 8.87 5.88 26.46
C ALA A 110 8.88 5.02 27.73
N LYS A 111 9.93 4.23 27.87
CA LYS A 111 10.12 3.35 29.03
C LYS A 111 10.76 4.13 30.17
N ASN A 112 10.14 4.10 31.34
CA ASN A 112 10.72 4.58 32.59
C ASN A 112 10.74 3.43 33.62
N GLY A 113 11.86 2.70 33.70
CA GLY A 113 11.95 1.51 34.54
C GLY A 113 11.00 0.40 34.07
N GLN A 114 9.99 0.06 34.88
CA GLN A 114 8.91 -0.89 34.52
C GLN A 114 7.64 -0.20 34.00
N GLU A 115 7.56 1.13 34.11
CA GLU A 115 6.40 1.91 33.70
C GLU A 115 6.58 2.45 32.29
N THR A 116 5.46 2.62 31.59
CA THR A 116 5.43 3.29 30.29
C THR A 116 4.81 4.66 30.47
N GLU A 117 5.54 5.68 30.06
CA GLU A 117 5.06 7.04 30.02
C GLU A 117 4.64 7.39 28.60
N VAL A 118 3.56 8.15 28.49
CA VAL A 118 3.02 8.66 27.23
C VAL A 118 3.27 10.16 27.18
N PHE A 119 3.68 10.65 26.02
CA PHE A 119 3.93 12.06 25.74
C PHE A 119 3.25 12.42 24.42
N ILE A 120 2.64 13.59 24.32
CA ILE A 120 2.06 14.10 23.07
C ILE A 120 2.83 15.35 22.65
N PHE A 121 3.30 15.37 21.40
CA PHE A 121 3.97 16.49 20.76
C PHE A 121 3.07 17.09 19.70
N TRP A 122 2.76 18.37 19.85
CA TRP A 122 1.85 19.10 18.96
C TRP A 122 2.52 19.48 17.65
N GLY A 123 1.87 19.19 16.52
CA GLY A 123 2.33 19.57 15.20
C GLY A 123 2.22 21.09 14.97
N HIS A 124 3.32 21.73 14.55
CA HIS A 124 3.30 23.16 14.20
C HIS A 124 4.07 23.37 12.89
N ASN A 125 3.35 23.40 11.76
CA ASN A 125 3.93 23.75 10.45
C ASN A 125 5.27 23.04 10.17
N GLN A 126 5.26 21.69 10.21
CA GLN A 126 6.41 20.80 10.02
C GLN A 126 7.45 20.78 11.15
N THR A 127 7.10 21.31 12.33
CA THR A 127 7.92 21.18 13.55
C THR A 127 7.13 20.50 14.66
N LEU A 128 7.84 19.94 15.64
CA LEU A 128 7.24 19.38 16.85
C LEU A 128 7.33 20.42 17.97
N GLY A 129 6.17 20.79 18.51
CA GLY A 129 6.05 21.70 19.65
C GLY A 129 6.39 21.05 20.98
N THR A 130 6.07 21.75 22.08
CA THR A 130 6.35 21.27 23.44
C THR A 130 5.50 20.06 23.81
N ALA A 131 6.11 19.04 24.40
CA ALA A 131 5.41 17.88 24.94
C ALA A 131 4.50 18.27 26.10
N LEU A 132 3.26 17.75 26.13
CA LEU A 132 2.37 17.88 27.27
C LEU A 132 1.83 16.52 27.73
N ILE A 133 1.82 16.39 29.07
CA ILE A 133 1.24 15.34 29.93
C ILE A 133 1.97 13.98 29.93
N VAL A 134 2.36 13.58 31.14
CA VAL A 134 2.82 12.24 31.55
C VAL A 134 1.60 11.48 32.10
N ILE A 135 1.15 10.45 31.38
CA ILE A 135 0.24 9.44 31.95
C ILE A 135 1.09 8.22 32.31
N TYR A 136 1.10 7.83 33.59
CA TYR A 136 1.69 6.57 34.01
C TYR A 136 0.75 5.43 33.65
N LEU A 137 1.06 4.70 32.58
CA LEU A 137 0.43 3.41 32.32
C LEU A 137 1.15 2.37 33.18
N GLN A 138 0.60 2.12 34.36
CA GLN A 138 0.92 0.91 35.10
C GLN A 138 0.27 -0.25 34.34
N MET A 139 1.08 -1.00 33.58
CA MET A 139 0.63 -2.25 33.00
C MET A 139 0.35 -3.22 34.15
N LEU A 140 -0.91 -3.25 34.62
CA LEU A 140 -1.36 -4.31 35.51
C LEU A 140 -1.08 -5.63 34.77
N PRO A 141 -0.33 -6.57 35.37
CA PRO A 141 -0.14 -7.88 34.76
C PRO A 141 -1.51 -8.51 34.64
N CYS A 142 -2.05 -8.52 33.42
CA CYS A 142 -3.30 -9.19 33.12
C CYS A 142 -3.10 -10.68 33.39
N ARG A 143 -3.47 -11.12 34.59
CA ARG A 143 -3.39 -12.53 35.04
C ARG A 143 -4.47 -13.40 34.42
N HIS A 144 -4.97 -13.04 33.24
CA HIS A 144 -5.99 -13.78 32.51
C HIS A 144 -5.50 -14.09 31.10
N ARG A 145 -5.38 -15.40 30.84
CA ARG A 145 -5.15 -16.10 29.56
C ARG A 145 -4.85 -15.19 28.37
N LYS A 146 -3.58 -15.20 27.93
CA LYS A 146 -3.09 -14.80 26.59
C LYS A 146 -4.24 -14.57 25.58
N LYS A 147 -4.77 -13.35 25.49
CA LYS A 147 -5.63 -12.93 24.38
C LYS A 147 -4.76 -12.08 23.46
N PRO A 148 -4.31 -12.61 22.32
CA PRO A 148 -3.53 -11.83 21.37
C PRO A 148 -4.43 -10.81 20.66
N TYR A 149 -3.83 -9.70 20.21
CA TYR A 149 -4.54 -8.60 19.55
C TYR A 149 -4.82 -8.96 18.09
N PRO A 150 -6.09 -8.97 17.64
CA PRO A 150 -6.42 -9.45 16.31
C PRO A 150 -6.08 -8.42 15.22
N GLY A 151 -5.51 -8.89 14.11
CA GLY A 151 -5.51 -8.17 12.83
C GLY A 151 -6.87 -8.31 12.15
N GLN A 152 -7.22 -7.40 11.24
CA GLN A 152 -8.49 -7.43 10.51
C GLN A 152 -8.26 -7.91 9.08
N VAL A 153 -8.96 -8.96 8.63
CA VAL A 153 -8.87 -9.46 7.24
C VAL A 153 -10.26 -9.62 6.62
N ALA A 154 -10.34 -9.35 5.32
CA ALA A 154 -11.53 -9.60 4.52
C ALA A 154 -11.36 -10.93 3.76
N ASN A 155 -12.27 -11.88 3.99
CA ASN A 155 -12.34 -13.12 3.23
C ASN A 155 -13.10 -12.96 1.89
N GLY A 156 -13.49 -11.72 1.52
CA GLY A 156 -14.31 -11.41 0.35
C GLY A 156 -15.82 -11.44 0.59
N ASP A 157 -16.29 -11.78 1.79
CA ASP A 157 -17.72 -11.74 2.16
C ASP A 157 -18.24 -10.32 2.48
N GLY A 158 -17.34 -9.33 2.50
CA GLY A 158 -17.65 -7.95 2.84
C GLY A 158 -17.94 -7.73 4.32
N TYR A 159 -17.52 -8.64 5.19
CA TYR A 159 -17.40 -8.48 6.63
C TYR A 159 -15.93 -8.48 7.04
N GLN A 160 -15.69 -8.01 8.26
CA GLN A 160 -14.36 -7.94 8.83
C GLN A 160 -14.12 -9.12 9.76
N ASP A 161 -13.12 -9.95 9.47
CA ASP A 161 -12.73 -11.08 10.29
C ASP A 161 -11.51 -10.77 11.14
N HIS A 162 -11.35 -11.53 12.22
CA HIS A 162 -10.20 -11.43 13.11
C HIS A 162 -9.15 -12.48 12.79
N LEU A 163 -7.91 -12.03 12.57
CA LEU A 163 -6.74 -12.89 12.47
C LEU A 163 -5.92 -12.89 13.75
N LEU A 164 -5.40 -14.06 14.09
CA LEU A 164 -4.64 -14.28 15.30
C LEU A 164 -3.37 -15.10 15.03
N PRO A 165 -2.21 -14.48 14.87
CA PRO A 165 -0.95 -15.20 14.90
C PRO A 165 -0.68 -15.68 16.33
N ALA A 166 -0.37 -16.98 16.47
CA ALA A 166 -0.20 -17.61 17.77
C ALA A 166 0.94 -18.62 17.78
N CYS A 167 1.67 -18.64 18.90
CA CYS A 167 2.58 -19.73 19.26
C CYS A 167 1.87 -20.70 20.21
N LEU A 168 1.87 -21.99 19.84
CA LEU A 168 1.25 -23.04 20.66
C LEU A 168 2.15 -23.49 21.82
N ASP A 169 3.46 -23.25 21.70
CA ASP A 169 4.45 -23.48 22.75
C ASP A 169 5.28 -22.20 23.03
N LYS A 170 6.05 -22.21 24.12
CA LYS A 170 6.85 -21.03 24.55
C LYS A 170 7.96 -20.66 23.56
N SER A 171 8.50 -21.63 22.83
CA SER A 171 9.58 -21.46 21.85
C SER A 171 9.08 -21.16 20.44
N CYS A 172 7.75 -21.12 20.23
CA CYS A 172 7.10 -21.02 18.93
C CYS A 172 7.56 -22.11 17.93
N GLN A 173 7.89 -23.32 18.42
CA GLN A 173 8.21 -24.48 17.57
C GLN A 173 6.99 -24.90 16.74
N ARG A 174 5.79 -24.73 17.32
CA ARG A 174 4.49 -24.89 16.68
C ARG A 174 3.82 -23.53 16.60
N SER A 175 3.82 -22.97 15.40
CA SER A 175 3.20 -21.69 15.07
C SER A 175 1.92 -21.92 14.29
N THR A 176 0.94 -21.04 14.45
CA THR A 176 -0.33 -21.11 13.70
C THR A 176 -0.96 -19.73 13.56
N ILE A 177 -1.71 -19.52 12.49
CA ILE A 177 -2.58 -18.36 12.32
C ILE A 177 -4.01 -18.86 12.39
N TYR A 178 -4.81 -18.26 13.27
CA TYR A 178 -6.24 -18.51 13.35
C TYR A 178 -7.04 -17.39 12.73
N LEU A 179 -8.18 -17.72 12.13
CA LEU A 179 -9.21 -16.80 11.69
C LEU A 179 -10.49 -17.05 12.50
N ALA A 180 -11.13 -15.98 12.96
CA ALA A 180 -12.45 -16.01 13.54
C ALA A 180 -13.38 -15.11 12.74
N LYS A 181 -14.47 -15.70 12.22
CA LYS A 181 -15.50 -14.98 11.48
C LYS A 181 -16.31 -14.07 12.39
N SER A 182 -16.45 -12.81 12.00
CA SER A 182 -17.31 -11.88 12.73
C SER A 182 -18.78 -12.17 12.42
N GLY A 183 -19.63 -12.27 13.46
CA GLY A 183 -21.07 -12.53 13.31
C GLY A 183 -21.53 -13.99 13.52
N SER A 184 -20.63 -14.96 13.69
CA SER A 184 -21.01 -16.31 14.14
C SER A 184 -21.24 -16.32 15.65
N ARG A 185 -22.41 -16.79 16.10
CA ARG A 185 -22.78 -16.90 17.54
C ARG A 185 -21.79 -17.78 18.32
N ASP A 186 -21.14 -18.72 17.63
CA ASP A 186 -20.00 -19.47 18.10
C ASP A 186 -18.75 -18.93 17.40
N SER A 187 -18.02 -18.01 18.02
CA SER A 187 -16.74 -17.49 17.51
C SER A 187 -15.64 -18.56 17.62
N LYS A 188 -15.74 -19.60 16.79
CA LYS A 188 -14.74 -20.67 16.71
C LYS A 188 -13.51 -20.15 15.95
N TRP A 189 -12.35 -20.26 16.59
CA TRP A 189 -11.06 -19.99 15.94
C TRP A 189 -10.69 -21.16 15.03
N ILE A 190 -10.49 -20.85 13.74
CA ILE A 190 -10.24 -21.84 12.69
C ILE A 190 -8.82 -21.64 12.17
N PRO A 191 -7.95 -22.67 12.18
CA PRO A 191 -6.59 -22.53 11.71
C PRO A 191 -6.57 -22.34 10.19
N VAL A 192 -5.98 -21.23 9.74
CA VAL A 192 -5.80 -20.87 8.33
C VAL A 192 -4.35 -21.00 7.85
N LEU A 193 -3.42 -21.22 8.78
CA LEU A 193 -2.06 -21.65 8.50
C LEU A 193 -1.49 -22.35 9.73
N SER A 194 -0.99 -23.57 9.57
CA SER A 194 -0.35 -24.33 10.65
C SER A 194 0.91 -25.07 10.21
N ASP A 195 1.12 -25.25 8.90
CA ASP A 195 2.32 -25.88 8.37
C ASP A 195 3.38 -24.83 8.02
N PHE A 196 4.39 -24.72 8.88
CA PHE A 196 5.56 -23.86 8.69
C PHE A 196 6.81 -24.68 8.34
N LYS A 197 6.65 -25.88 7.77
CA LYS A 197 7.76 -26.74 7.42
C LYS A 197 8.24 -26.45 5.99
N ARG A 198 9.55 -26.26 5.83
CA ARG A 198 10.21 -26.18 4.51
C ARG A 198 11.21 -27.32 4.40
N LYS A 199 10.92 -28.32 3.57
CA LYS A 199 11.73 -29.55 3.43
C LYS A 199 11.91 -30.21 4.80
N GLU A 200 13.14 -30.26 5.32
CA GLU A 200 13.46 -30.83 6.65
C GLU A 200 13.53 -29.78 7.77
N THR A 201 13.44 -28.49 7.44
CA THR A 201 13.53 -27.39 8.41
C THR A 201 12.17 -26.96 8.89
N VAL A 202 12.07 -26.68 10.20
CA VAL A 202 10.86 -26.12 10.81
C VAL A 202 11.07 -24.64 11.04
N TRP A 203 10.14 -23.82 10.54
CA TRP A 203 10.08 -22.39 10.79
C TRP A 203 8.96 -22.09 11.78
N GLY A 204 9.04 -20.92 12.41
CA GLY A 204 7.97 -20.44 13.27
C GLY A 204 8.14 -18.99 13.63
N PHE A 205 7.15 -18.42 14.31
CA PHE A 205 7.23 -17.06 14.81
C PHE A 205 8.44 -16.87 15.73
N VAL A 206 8.95 -15.65 15.74
CA VAL A 206 10.08 -15.25 16.59
C VAL A 206 9.53 -15.05 18.01
N PRO A 207 9.96 -15.85 19.01
CA PRO A 207 9.60 -15.62 20.40
C PRO A 207 10.35 -14.37 20.86
N ASP A 208 9.62 -13.32 21.23
CA ASP A 208 10.24 -12.14 21.79
C ASP A 208 10.45 -12.31 23.31
N ASN A 209 11.64 -11.94 23.79
CA ASN A 209 11.97 -11.89 25.22
C ASN A 209 11.11 -10.86 25.98
N SER A 210 10.49 -9.91 25.26
CA SER A 210 9.65 -8.85 25.82
C SER A 210 8.17 -9.21 26.03
N SER A 211 7.77 -10.47 25.82
CA SER A 211 6.35 -10.94 25.87
C SER A 211 5.42 -10.30 24.83
N GLN A 212 5.97 -9.75 23.74
CA GLN A 212 5.16 -9.23 22.63
C GLN A 212 4.58 -10.38 21.80
N PRO A 213 3.31 -10.28 21.37
CA PRO A 213 2.73 -11.25 20.45
C PRO A 213 3.38 -11.13 19.06
N PRO A 214 3.43 -12.21 18.27
CA PRO A 214 3.87 -12.12 16.88
C PRO A 214 2.99 -11.14 16.11
N ALA A 215 3.59 -10.32 15.26
CA ALA A 215 2.88 -9.38 14.41
C ALA A 215 2.76 -9.92 12.98
N LEU A 216 1.63 -9.62 12.34
CA LEU A 216 1.40 -9.77 10.91
C LEU A 216 1.12 -8.39 10.35
N HIS A 217 1.76 -8.04 9.24
CA HIS A 217 1.45 -6.84 8.48
C HIS A 217 0.65 -7.23 7.26
N LEU A 218 -0.53 -6.62 7.07
CA LEU A 218 -1.48 -7.02 6.05
C LEU A 218 -1.47 -6.03 4.89
N GLY A 219 -1.64 -6.55 3.68
CA GLY A 219 -1.67 -5.76 2.45
C GLY A 219 -1.95 -6.65 1.26
N ASP A 220 -2.69 -6.15 0.27
CA ASP A 220 -2.98 -6.85 -0.99
C ASP A 220 -1.85 -6.54 -1.99
N TYR A 221 -0.82 -7.41 -2.03
CA TYR A 221 0.41 -7.12 -2.78
C TYR A 221 0.28 -7.45 -4.28
N ASN A 222 -0.65 -8.33 -4.63
CA ASN A 222 -0.92 -8.78 -6.00
C ASN A 222 -2.20 -8.14 -6.59
N LEU A 223 -2.83 -7.23 -5.84
CA LEU A 223 -4.04 -6.50 -6.21
C LEU A 223 -5.21 -7.41 -6.61
N ASP A 224 -5.30 -8.61 -6.01
CA ASP A 224 -6.36 -9.58 -6.29
C ASP A 224 -7.64 -9.32 -5.48
N GLY A 225 -7.64 -8.32 -4.60
CA GLY A 225 -8.76 -7.93 -3.75
C GLY A 225 -8.80 -8.66 -2.40
N PHE A 226 -7.80 -9.49 -2.10
CA PHE A 226 -7.70 -10.24 -0.87
C PHE A 226 -6.42 -9.87 -0.12
N PRO A 227 -6.51 -9.42 1.14
CA PRO A 227 -5.32 -9.04 1.89
C PRO A 227 -4.40 -10.24 2.13
N ASP A 228 -3.15 -10.10 1.69
CA ASP A 228 -2.03 -10.96 2.00
C ASP A 228 -1.37 -10.53 3.33
N ALA A 229 -0.33 -11.24 3.75
CA ALA A 229 0.42 -10.90 4.94
C ALA A 229 1.94 -10.98 4.73
N LEU A 230 2.67 -10.10 5.41
CA LEU A 230 4.12 -10.14 5.51
C LEU A 230 4.51 -10.46 6.95
N VAL A 231 5.41 -11.43 7.10
CA VAL A 231 5.78 -11.98 8.40
C VAL A 231 7.27 -12.23 8.50
N VAL A 232 7.82 -12.13 9.71
CA VAL A 232 9.18 -12.57 10.00
C VAL A 232 9.15 -13.91 10.72
N LEU A 233 9.86 -14.89 10.17
CA LEU A 233 9.96 -16.24 10.72
C LEU A 233 11.40 -16.56 11.10
N GLN A 234 11.55 -17.40 12.12
CA GLN A 234 12.82 -17.93 12.57
C GLN A 234 12.92 -19.41 12.23
N ASN A 235 14.07 -19.82 11.69
CA ASN A 235 14.43 -21.23 11.55
C ASN A 235 14.64 -21.81 12.95
N LYS A 236 13.85 -22.81 13.31
CA LYS A 236 13.92 -23.48 14.62
C LYS A 236 14.90 -24.64 14.65
N SER A 237 15.30 -25.15 13.48
CA SER A 237 16.28 -26.23 13.32
C SER A 237 17.71 -25.72 13.18
N GLY A 238 17.91 -24.41 12.97
CA GLY A 238 19.21 -23.77 12.82
C GLY A 238 19.22 -22.35 13.40
N SER A 239 20.11 -21.50 12.91
CA SER A 239 20.14 -20.07 13.24
C SER A 239 19.83 -19.25 11.99
N GLY A 240 18.72 -18.53 11.99
CA GLY A 240 18.35 -17.64 10.89
C GLY A 240 16.95 -17.06 11.09
N GLN A 241 16.80 -15.77 10.78
CA GLN A 241 15.53 -15.06 10.84
C GLN A 241 15.36 -14.26 9.55
N GLN A 242 14.24 -14.43 8.86
CA GLN A 242 13.99 -13.90 7.52
C GLN A 242 12.53 -13.47 7.37
N ALA A 243 12.28 -12.56 6.44
CA ALA A 243 10.93 -12.15 6.07
C ALA A 243 10.34 -13.08 5.00
N PHE A 244 9.05 -13.38 5.10
CA PHE A 244 8.31 -14.22 4.18
C PHE A 244 6.96 -13.60 3.85
N LEU A 245 6.57 -13.72 2.58
CA LEU A 245 5.27 -13.34 2.08
C LEU A 245 4.28 -14.50 2.26
N LEU A 246 3.10 -14.18 2.78
CA LEU A 246 1.98 -15.09 2.96
C LEU A 246 0.85 -14.67 2.02
N GLU A 247 0.64 -15.41 0.93
CA GLU A 247 -0.43 -15.13 -0.03
C GLU A 247 -1.76 -15.71 0.45
N ASN A 248 -2.84 -14.95 0.29
CA ASN A 248 -4.20 -15.35 0.65
C ASN A 248 -4.84 -16.16 -0.49
N VAL A 249 -4.82 -17.49 -0.36
CA VAL A 249 -5.26 -18.40 -1.42
C VAL A 249 -6.55 -19.13 -1.05
N PRO A 250 -7.30 -19.66 -2.04
CA PRO A 250 -8.41 -20.58 -1.78
C PRO A 250 -7.98 -21.73 -0.88
N CYS A 251 -8.82 -22.07 0.08
CA CYS A 251 -8.55 -23.15 1.02
C CYS A 251 -8.40 -24.50 0.30
N ASN A 252 -7.31 -25.20 0.58
CA ASN A 252 -7.03 -26.54 0.05
C ASN A 252 -7.03 -27.64 1.12
N SER A 253 -7.38 -27.31 2.38
CA SER A 253 -7.32 -28.21 3.54
C SER A 253 -8.69 -28.32 4.20
N ASP A 254 -9.01 -29.51 4.73
CA ASP A 254 -10.26 -29.74 5.45
C ASP A 254 -10.47 -28.81 6.64
N THR A 255 -9.39 -28.30 7.23
CA THR A 255 -9.44 -27.41 8.39
C THR A 255 -10.02 -26.04 8.09
N CYS A 256 -9.83 -25.52 6.88
CA CYS A 256 -10.24 -24.16 6.49
C CYS A 256 -11.49 -24.13 5.61
N HIS A 257 -12.11 -25.27 5.28
CA HIS A 257 -13.28 -25.31 4.38
C HIS A 257 -14.43 -24.41 4.83
N SER A 258 -14.65 -24.28 6.16
CA SER A 258 -15.68 -23.38 6.72
C SER A 258 -15.40 -21.89 6.53
N VAL A 259 -14.13 -21.51 6.31
CA VAL A 259 -13.72 -20.13 6.04
C VAL A 259 -13.39 -19.89 4.57
N GLY A 260 -13.19 -20.94 3.78
CA GLY A 260 -13.00 -20.92 2.33
C GLY A 260 -11.61 -20.49 1.87
N ARG A 261 -10.77 -19.95 2.76
CA ARG A 261 -9.48 -19.31 2.46
C ARG A 261 -8.39 -19.69 3.45
N MET A 262 -7.13 -19.59 3.04
CA MET A 262 -5.95 -19.89 3.86
C MET A 262 -4.74 -19.07 3.43
N PHE A 263 -3.67 -19.09 4.22
CA PHE A 263 -2.40 -18.49 3.81
C PHE A 263 -1.45 -19.55 3.22
N HIS A 264 -0.75 -19.18 2.15
CA HIS A 264 0.34 -19.94 1.56
C HIS A 264 1.66 -19.19 1.73
N ILE A 265 2.69 -19.88 2.24
CA ILE A 265 4.02 -19.27 2.46
C ILE A 265 4.83 -19.32 1.17
N HIS A 266 5.24 -18.17 0.67
CA HIS A 266 6.19 -18.06 -0.45
C HIS A 266 7.62 -18.28 0.02
N TRP A 267 8.11 -19.51 -0.09
CA TRP A 267 9.43 -19.90 0.37
C TRP A 267 10.58 -19.47 -0.55
N ASP A 268 10.31 -19.26 -1.84
CA ASP A 268 11.32 -19.11 -2.89
C ASP A 268 11.50 -17.64 -3.35
N GLN A 269 11.20 -16.68 -2.48
CA GLN A 269 11.47 -15.25 -2.72
C GLN A 269 12.94 -14.92 -2.45
N SER A 270 13.75 -14.84 -3.52
CA SER A 270 15.20 -14.62 -3.45
C SER A 270 15.58 -13.34 -2.72
N ASP A 271 14.92 -12.23 -3.02
CA ASP A 271 15.30 -10.90 -2.53
C ASP A 271 14.92 -10.70 -1.05
N LEU A 272 13.73 -11.18 -0.65
CA LEU A 272 13.36 -11.26 0.77
C LEU A 272 14.29 -12.22 1.54
N GLY A 273 14.62 -13.36 0.93
CA GLY A 273 15.55 -14.34 1.49
C GLY A 273 16.99 -13.83 1.63
N ALA A 274 17.41 -12.87 0.81
CA ALA A 274 18.74 -12.27 0.90
C ALA A 274 18.93 -11.46 2.19
N ILE A 275 17.84 -10.94 2.77
CA ILE A 275 17.88 -10.12 3.99
C ILE A 275 17.92 -11.02 5.23
N GLN A 276 19.14 -11.31 5.68
CA GLN A 276 19.39 -12.08 6.90
C GLN A 276 19.12 -11.24 8.16
N ASN A 277 18.75 -11.92 9.25
CA ASN A 277 18.45 -11.32 10.56
C ASN A 277 17.35 -10.24 10.49
N ALA A 278 16.36 -10.43 9.61
CA ALA A 278 15.19 -9.55 9.52
C ALA A 278 14.45 -9.56 10.86
N VAL A 279 14.17 -8.40 11.45
CA VAL A 279 13.45 -8.23 12.72
C VAL A 279 11.98 -7.89 12.48
N ARG A 280 11.71 -7.09 11.44
CA ARG A 280 10.36 -6.66 11.05
C ARG A 280 10.28 -6.53 9.54
N ALA A 281 9.08 -6.75 8.99
CA ALA A 281 8.79 -6.53 7.59
C ALA A 281 7.35 -6.02 7.47
N THR A 282 7.13 -4.94 6.71
CA THR A 282 5.80 -4.37 6.48
C THR A 282 5.63 -3.97 5.03
N PHE A 283 4.37 -3.85 4.59
CA PHE A 283 4.04 -3.26 3.31
C PHE A 283 4.17 -1.74 3.35
N PHE A 284 4.58 -1.16 2.23
CA PHE A 284 4.67 0.29 2.03
C PHE A 284 4.53 0.59 0.53
N ASP A 285 3.81 1.62 0.13
CA ASP A 285 3.70 2.03 -1.28
C ASP A 285 4.74 3.13 -1.53
N ILE A 286 5.92 2.73 -2.02
CA ILE A 286 7.10 3.60 -2.11
C ILE A 286 6.88 4.74 -3.12
N TYR A 287 6.17 4.43 -4.21
CA TYR A 287 6.01 5.33 -5.35
C TYR A 287 4.63 6.00 -5.40
N GLU A 288 3.78 5.76 -4.40
CA GLU A 288 2.40 6.27 -4.32
C GLU A 288 1.59 5.87 -5.58
N ASP A 289 1.90 4.69 -6.13
CA ASP A 289 1.33 4.16 -7.37
C ASP A 289 0.27 3.08 -7.13
N GLY A 290 -0.04 2.78 -5.87
CA GLY A 290 -1.04 1.80 -5.46
C GLY A 290 -0.55 0.36 -5.48
N ILE A 291 0.71 0.09 -5.81
CA ILE A 291 1.31 -1.22 -5.67
C ILE A 291 2.03 -1.27 -4.32
N LEU A 292 1.72 -2.29 -3.52
CA LEU A 292 2.40 -2.45 -2.23
C LEU A 292 3.79 -3.05 -2.44
N ASP A 293 4.80 -2.27 -2.07
CA ASP A 293 6.18 -2.67 -1.90
C ASP A 293 6.43 -3.13 -0.46
N MET A 294 7.69 -3.42 -0.12
CA MET A 294 8.06 -3.96 1.18
C MET A 294 9.21 -3.19 1.82
N LEU A 295 9.04 -2.85 3.10
CA LEU A 295 10.11 -2.37 3.97
C LEU A 295 10.49 -3.49 4.95
N VAL A 296 11.76 -3.87 4.96
CA VAL A 296 12.31 -4.88 5.86
C VAL A 296 13.38 -4.25 6.73
N GLN A 297 13.30 -4.48 8.04
CA GLN A 297 14.30 -4.01 9.01
C GLN A 297 15.13 -5.18 9.47
N SER A 298 16.45 -5.13 9.34
CA SER A 298 17.34 -6.21 9.79
C SER A 298 18.39 -5.74 10.79
N LYS A 299 18.84 -6.66 11.64
CA LYS A 299 19.90 -6.38 12.60
C LYS A 299 21.26 -6.45 11.91
N ALA A 300 21.98 -5.34 11.89
CA ALA A 300 23.36 -5.29 11.41
C ALA A 300 24.34 -5.70 12.54
N GLU A 301 25.41 -6.39 12.18
CA GLU A 301 26.43 -6.81 13.14
C GLU A 301 27.16 -5.59 13.74
N GLY A 302 27.28 -5.55 15.07
CA GLY A 302 27.94 -4.47 15.80
C GLY A 302 27.18 -3.14 15.89
N LYS A 303 25.97 -3.02 15.33
CA LYS A 303 25.12 -1.82 15.45
C LYS A 303 23.91 -2.09 16.33
N GLN A 304 23.53 -1.10 17.14
CA GLN A 304 22.28 -1.15 17.92
C GLN A 304 21.05 -0.88 17.03
N ASP A 305 21.18 0.06 16.08
CA ASP A 305 20.11 0.40 15.16
C ASP A 305 19.90 -0.67 14.08
N LEU A 306 18.65 -0.83 13.69
CA LEU A 306 18.27 -1.71 12.59
C LEU A 306 18.60 -1.06 11.26
N ARG A 307 19.03 -1.85 10.28
CA ARG A 307 19.18 -1.42 8.90
C ARG A 307 17.83 -1.55 8.19
N ILE A 308 17.44 -0.50 7.48
CA ILE A 308 16.22 -0.46 6.68
C ILE A 308 16.58 -0.91 5.26
N HIS A 309 15.79 -1.82 4.72
CA HIS A 309 15.83 -2.30 3.34
C HIS A 309 14.48 -2.02 2.70
N ALA A 310 14.48 -1.54 1.47
CA ALA A 310 13.28 -1.26 0.69
C ALA A 310 13.31 -2.09 -0.58
N LEU A 311 12.31 -2.95 -0.74
CA LEU A 311 12.16 -3.85 -1.85
C LEU A 311 10.94 -3.41 -2.66
N LYS A 312 11.20 -2.86 -3.84
CA LYS A 312 10.16 -2.52 -4.82
C LYS A 312 9.55 -3.80 -5.37
N ASN A 313 8.22 -3.84 -5.41
CA ASN A 313 7.46 -4.88 -6.06
C ASN A 313 7.32 -4.55 -7.55
N ASN A 314 8.06 -5.27 -8.41
CA ASN A 314 7.94 -5.12 -9.87
C ASN A 314 6.71 -5.85 -10.44
N PHE A 315 5.60 -5.80 -9.70
CA PHE A 315 4.33 -6.33 -10.14
C PHE A 315 3.73 -5.42 -11.21
N GLU A 316 4.12 -5.64 -12.46
CA GLU A 316 3.41 -5.09 -13.62
C GLU A 316 2.19 -5.97 -13.90
N ALA A 317 1.07 -5.63 -13.27
CA ALA A 317 -0.22 -6.10 -13.76
C ALA A 317 -1.07 -4.90 -14.16
N ASP A 318 -1.90 -5.07 -15.19
CA ASP A 318 -3.08 -4.24 -15.46
C ASP A 318 -4.13 -4.36 -14.33
N ALA A 319 -3.68 -4.53 -13.09
CA ALA A 319 -4.51 -4.66 -11.92
C ALA A 319 -4.82 -3.26 -11.41
N TYR A 320 -6.10 -2.98 -11.31
CA TYR A 320 -6.53 -1.67 -10.91
C TYR A 320 -6.62 -1.55 -9.39
N PHE A 321 -6.45 -0.34 -8.86
CA PHE A 321 -6.65 -0.07 -7.44
C PHE A 321 -7.53 1.15 -7.20
N VAL A 322 -8.08 1.22 -5.99
CA VAL A 322 -8.60 2.47 -5.42
C VAL A 322 -7.90 2.72 -4.10
N LYS A 323 -7.26 3.88 -3.99
CA LYS A 323 -6.72 4.40 -2.74
C LYS A 323 -7.77 5.26 -2.06
N VAL A 324 -8.22 4.89 -0.86
CA VAL A 324 -9.21 5.66 -0.09
C VAL A 324 -8.57 6.26 1.17
N MET A 325 -8.75 7.57 1.32
CA MET A 325 -8.37 8.33 2.52
C MET A 325 -9.59 8.97 3.14
N GLY A 326 -9.95 8.56 4.35
CA GLY A 326 -10.88 9.29 5.22
C GLY A 326 -10.13 10.37 6.01
N LYS A 327 -10.55 11.63 5.87
CA LYS A 327 -9.94 12.77 6.57
C LYS A 327 -10.83 13.33 7.68
N GLY A 328 -10.21 13.73 8.80
CA GLY A 328 -10.82 14.62 9.79
C GLY A 328 -10.97 16.05 9.23
N LEU A 329 -11.90 16.84 9.77
CA LEU A 329 -12.16 18.21 9.31
C LEU A 329 -11.48 19.24 10.21
N ILE A 330 -10.80 20.27 9.65
CA ILE A 330 -11.26 21.67 9.54
C ILE A 330 -10.23 22.49 8.68
N CYS A 331 -10.74 23.41 7.85
CA CYS A 331 -10.08 24.56 7.17
C CYS A 331 -8.84 24.39 6.28
N GLN A 332 -8.16 23.25 6.22
CA GLN A 332 -7.09 23.01 5.23
C GLN A 332 -7.53 22.04 4.13
N PRO A 333 -7.07 22.20 2.87
CA PRO A 333 -7.49 21.33 1.78
C PRO A 333 -7.11 19.84 2.00
N PHE A 334 -6.16 19.55 2.91
CA PHE A 334 -5.67 18.22 3.23
C PHE A 334 -5.42 18.10 4.76
N GLY A 335 -6.39 17.58 5.53
CA GLY A 335 -6.23 17.27 6.97
C GLY A 335 -5.63 15.87 7.24
N VAL A 336 -5.57 15.49 8.53
CA VAL A 336 -4.98 14.23 9.05
C VAL A 336 -5.87 13.00 8.82
N ASN A 337 -5.21 11.83 8.76
CA ASN A 337 -5.85 10.53 8.55
C ASN A 337 -6.73 10.14 9.73
N GLN A 338 -8.00 9.82 9.45
CA GLN A 338 -8.93 9.36 10.46
C GLN A 338 -8.80 7.84 10.65
N PRO A 339 -8.61 7.32 11.86
CA PRO A 339 -8.65 5.88 12.13
C PRO A 339 -10.07 5.34 12.14
N GLY A 340 -10.27 4.14 11.59
CA GLY A 340 -11.57 3.46 11.58
C GLY A 340 -12.50 3.61 10.37
N PRO A 341 -12.29 4.50 9.37
CA PRO A 341 -13.05 4.45 8.13
C PRO A 341 -13.02 3.04 7.52
N TYR A 342 -14.19 2.60 7.08
CA TYR A 342 -14.39 1.30 6.46
C TYR A 342 -14.80 1.51 5.01
N VAL A 343 -14.09 0.82 4.12
CA VAL A 343 -14.30 0.92 2.68
C VAL A 343 -14.69 -0.45 2.17
N LYS A 344 -15.73 -0.49 1.34
CA LYS A 344 -16.20 -1.69 0.67
C LYS A 344 -16.49 -1.37 -0.78
N TYR A 345 -16.10 -2.24 -1.70
CA TYR A 345 -16.54 -2.15 -3.08
C TYR A 345 -17.26 -3.41 -3.52
N THR A 346 -18.07 -3.24 -4.54
CA THR A 346 -18.67 -4.32 -5.33
C THR A 346 -18.41 -4.03 -6.80
N THR A 347 -17.92 -5.04 -7.52
CA THR A 347 -17.63 -5.00 -8.96
C THR A 347 -17.89 -6.38 -9.56
N VAL A 348 -17.72 -6.50 -10.87
CA VAL A 348 -17.85 -7.77 -11.62
C VAL A 348 -16.48 -8.16 -12.15
N ASP A 349 -16.09 -9.42 -11.96
CA ASP A 349 -14.83 -9.94 -12.51
C ASP A 349 -14.92 -10.21 -14.02
N SER A 350 -13.80 -10.60 -14.64
CA SER A 350 -13.74 -10.94 -16.07
C SER A 350 -14.66 -12.09 -16.48
N ASN A 351 -15.07 -12.94 -15.54
CA ASN A 351 -15.94 -14.08 -15.77
C ASN A 351 -17.42 -13.74 -15.55
N GLY A 352 -17.74 -12.49 -15.17
CA GLY A 352 -19.11 -12.06 -14.90
C GLY A 352 -19.60 -12.33 -13.47
N TYR A 353 -18.73 -12.78 -12.57
CA TYR A 353 -19.10 -13.01 -11.17
C TYR A 353 -18.93 -11.74 -10.33
N LEU A 354 -19.85 -11.54 -9.39
CA LEU A 354 -19.76 -10.46 -8.42
C LEU A 354 -18.57 -10.66 -7.49
N LYS A 355 -17.72 -9.64 -7.41
CA LYS A 355 -16.58 -9.55 -6.52
C LYS A 355 -16.80 -8.45 -5.50
N ASN A 356 -16.69 -8.81 -4.23
CA ASN A 356 -16.69 -7.87 -3.12
C ASN A 356 -15.33 -7.87 -2.46
N ALA A 357 -14.85 -6.68 -2.13
CA ALA A 357 -13.76 -6.55 -1.18
C ALA A 357 -14.03 -5.41 -0.22
N SER A 358 -13.35 -5.45 0.90
CA SER A 358 -13.45 -4.43 1.91
C SER A 358 -12.19 -4.34 2.73
N ALA A 359 -11.89 -3.17 3.24
CA ALA A 359 -10.81 -3.00 4.21
C ALA A 359 -11.08 -1.80 5.12
N GLY A 360 -10.51 -1.87 6.32
CA GLY A 360 -10.55 -0.79 7.31
C GLY A 360 -9.23 -0.02 7.31
N GLN A 361 -9.33 1.30 7.29
CA GLN A 361 -8.20 2.21 7.42
C GLN A 361 -7.71 2.24 8.87
N LEU A 362 -6.40 2.09 9.08
CA LEU A 362 -5.76 2.04 10.40
C LEU A 362 -6.42 1.01 11.34
N SER A 363 -6.68 -0.18 10.78
CA SER A 363 -7.40 -1.30 11.39
C SER A 363 -6.67 -2.05 12.50
N GLN A 364 -5.35 -1.91 12.61
CA GLN A 364 -4.52 -2.69 13.51
C GLN A 364 -4.16 -1.86 14.75
N SER A 365 -4.57 -2.35 15.91
CA SER A 365 -4.22 -1.78 17.22
C SER A 365 -3.02 -2.49 17.87
N ALA A 366 -2.22 -3.22 17.09
CA ALA A 366 -1.08 -4.00 17.58
C ALA A 366 0.17 -3.14 17.76
N TYR A 367 1.16 -3.68 18.48
CA TYR A 367 2.45 -3.03 18.67
C TYR A 367 3.17 -2.85 17.32
N PHE A 368 3.60 -1.62 17.02
CA PHE A 368 4.15 -1.22 15.73
C PHE A 368 3.31 -1.70 14.55
N SER A 369 2.04 -1.30 14.49
CA SER A 369 1.13 -1.71 13.41
C SER A 369 1.61 -1.34 11.99
N LEU A 370 2.45 -0.31 11.84
CA LEU A 370 3.07 0.12 10.57
C LEU A 370 2.08 0.11 9.39
N GLN A 371 0.90 0.68 9.60
CA GLN A 371 -0.12 0.76 8.57
C GLN A 371 -0.01 2.05 7.79
N LEU A 372 -0.23 1.97 6.48
CA LEU A 372 -0.30 3.14 5.62
C LEU A 372 -1.47 4.05 6.04
N PRO A 373 -1.36 5.37 5.81
CA PRO A 373 -2.40 6.33 6.16
C PRO A 373 -3.69 6.21 5.31
N TYR A 374 -3.75 5.24 4.42
CA TYR A 374 -4.83 4.99 3.49
C TYR A 374 -5.01 3.50 3.26
N THR A 375 -6.12 3.16 2.63
CA THR A 375 -6.41 1.79 2.20
C THR A 375 -6.24 1.68 0.70
N VAL A 376 -5.44 0.72 0.25
CA VAL A 376 -5.35 0.29 -1.15
C VAL A 376 -6.24 -0.93 -1.32
N LEU A 377 -7.17 -0.86 -2.27
CA LEU A 377 -8.06 -1.95 -2.62
C LEU A 377 -7.74 -2.43 -4.02
N GLY A 378 -7.19 -3.64 -4.15
CA GLY A 378 -6.98 -4.29 -5.44
C GLY A 378 -8.30 -4.69 -6.09
N LEU A 379 -8.45 -4.40 -7.38
CA LEU A 379 -9.63 -4.70 -8.17
C LEU A 379 -9.40 -5.91 -9.08
N GLY A 380 -8.14 -6.28 -9.32
CA GLY A 380 -7.74 -7.26 -10.32
C GLY A 380 -7.69 -6.68 -11.74
N ARG A 381 -7.52 -7.55 -12.73
CA ARG A 381 -7.07 -7.20 -14.09
C ARG A 381 -8.14 -6.65 -15.05
N SER A 382 -9.41 -6.59 -14.63
CA SER A 382 -10.51 -6.36 -15.56
C SER A 382 -11.65 -5.58 -14.93
N ALA A 383 -11.33 -4.42 -14.35
CA ALA A 383 -12.34 -3.47 -13.91
C ALA A 383 -12.38 -2.29 -14.89
N ASN A 384 -13.51 -2.06 -15.57
CA ASN A 384 -13.71 -0.85 -16.38
C ASN A 384 -14.10 0.35 -15.51
N PHE A 385 -14.90 0.08 -14.48
CA PHE A 385 -15.31 1.00 -13.43
C PHE A 385 -15.73 0.18 -12.21
N LEU A 386 -15.72 0.78 -11.03
CA LEU A 386 -16.40 0.19 -9.88
C LEU A 386 -17.88 0.56 -9.92
N ASP A 387 -18.75 -0.44 -9.83
CA ASP A 387 -20.20 -0.25 -9.78
C ASP A 387 -20.58 0.53 -8.52
N HIS A 388 -20.12 0.04 -7.37
CA HIS A 388 -20.47 0.58 -6.06
C HIS A 388 -19.24 0.61 -5.15
N LEU A 389 -18.95 1.79 -4.59
CA LEU A 389 -17.97 2.02 -3.56
C LEU A 389 -18.65 2.65 -2.34
N PHE A 390 -18.63 1.94 -1.23
CA PHE A 390 -19.16 2.39 0.04
C PHE A 390 -18.01 2.83 0.94
N VAL A 391 -18.12 4.02 1.51
CA VAL A 391 -17.26 4.47 2.62
C VAL A 391 -18.12 4.79 3.81
N GLY A 392 -17.76 4.24 4.96
CA GLY A 392 -18.39 4.52 6.24
C GLY A 392 -17.38 4.92 7.30
N ILE A 393 -17.85 5.62 8.32
CA ILE A 393 -17.04 6.01 9.49
C ILE A 393 -17.62 5.37 10.76
N PRO A 394 -16.80 5.16 11.81
CA PRO A 394 -17.30 4.66 13.08
C PRO A 394 -18.35 5.60 13.68
N ARG A 395 -19.29 5.00 14.41
CA ARG A 395 -20.38 5.70 15.09
C ARG A 395 -20.02 6.00 16.53
N GLN A 396 -20.65 7.01 17.11
CA GLN A 396 -20.52 7.25 18.54
C GLN A 396 -21.28 6.17 19.34
N PRO A 397 -20.82 5.80 20.54
CA PRO A 397 -21.55 4.89 21.41
C PRO A 397 -22.97 5.40 21.68
N GLY A 398 -23.99 4.58 21.37
CA GLY A 398 -25.40 4.93 21.54
C GLY A 398 -26.12 5.37 20.26
N GLU A 399 -25.40 5.64 19.18
CA GLU A 399 -26.01 5.94 17.88
C GLU A 399 -26.37 4.68 17.09
N THR A 400 -27.58 4.67 16.51
CA THR A 400 -28.06 3.56 15.68
C THR A 400 -27.93 3.84 14.19
N GLU A 401 -27.89 5.10 13.77
CA GLU A 401 -27.85 5.49 12.35
C GLU A 401 -26.51 5.14 11.71
N ILE A 402 -26.55 4.51 10.52
CA ILE A 402 -25.33 4.13 9.79
C ILE A 402 -24.79 5.37 9.07
N ARG A 403 -23.55 5.73 9.38
CA ARG A 403 -22.83 6.83 8.73
C ARG A 403 -22.04 6.30 7.53
N ASN A 404 -22.70 6.13 6.38
CA ASN A 404 -22.05 5.72 5.14
C ASN A 404 -22.55 6.49 3.91
N LYS A 405 -21.70 6.60 2.90
CA LYS A 405 -22.06 7.10 1.57
C LYS A 405 -21.59 6.13 0.50
N GLU A 406 -22.38 6.07 -0.56
CA GLU A 406 -22.10 5.31 -1.77
C GLU A 406 -21.65 6.27 -2.88
N TRP A 407 -20.62 5.85 -3.61
CA TRP A 407 -20.23 6.42 -4.89
C TRP A 407 -20.25 5.34 -5.95
N THR A 408 -20.66 5.70 -7.15
CA THR A 408 -20.78 4.77 -8.28
C THR A 408 -19.89 5.22 -9.43
N ALA A 409 -19.60 4.29 -10.35
CA ALA A 409 -18.81 4.53 -11.55
C ALA A 409 -17.43 5.16 -11.26
N ILE A 410 -16.75 4.67 -10.22
CA ILE A 410 -15.39 5.13 -9.90
C ILE A 410 -14.41 4.58 -10.94
N ILE A 411 -13.58 5.47 -11.49
CA ILE A 411 -12.57 5.12 -12.47
C ILE A 411 -11.43 4.37 -11.74
N PRO A 412 -11.02 3.18 -12.20
CA PRO A 412 -9.93 2.44 -11.61
C PRO A 412 -8.56 3.13 -11.82
N ASN A 413 -7.50 2.74 -11.11
CA ASN A 413 -6.20 3.47 -11.09
C ASN A 413 -6.36 4.93 -10.66
N SER A 414 -7.09 5.11 -9.57
CA SER A 414 -7.37 6.42 -9.04
C SER A 414 -7.18 6.49 -7.53
N GLN A 415 -6.81 7.68 -7.09
CA GLN A 415 -6.76 8.02 -5.69
C GLN A 415 -8.05 8.78 -5.34
N LEU A 416 -8.88 8.18 -4.50
CA LEU A 416 -10.13 8.75 -4.04
C LEU A 416 -9.96 9.28 -2.61
N ILE A 417 -10.03 10.60 -2.45
CA ILE A 417 -10.00 11.24 -1.13
C ILE A 417 -11.42 11.51 -0.70
N VAL A 418 -11.87 10.85 0.37
CA VAL A 418 -13.22 11.00 0.92
C VAL A 418 -13.16 11.94 2.12
N MET A 419 -14.00 12.96 2.10
CA MET A 419 -14.15 13.95 3.17
C MET A 419 -15.51 13.73 3.83
N PRO A 420 -15.58 12.90 4.90
CA PRO A 420 -16.83 12.50 5.52
C PRO A 420 -17.41 13.57 6.45
N PHE A 421 -17.70 14.76 5.90
CA PHE A 421 -18.23 15.89 6.67
C PHE A 421 -19.44 16.59 6.01
N PRO A 422 -20.40 17.08 6.82
CA PRO A 422 -20.60 16.82 8.24
C PRO A 422 -20.77 15.33 8.56
N HIS A 423 -20.18 14.84 9.66
CA HIS A 423 -20.16 13.41 9.99
C HIS A 423 -21.57 12.81 10.13
N ASP A 424 -22.54 13.61 10.56
CA ASP A 424 -23.93 13.20 10.80
C ASP A 424 -24.79 13.23 9.52
N THR A 425 -24.29 13.83 8.44
CA THR A 425 -25.02 13.95 7.18
C THR A 425 -24.22 13.29 6.05
N PRO A 426 -24.26 11.97 5.91
CA PRO A 426 -23.48 11.27 4.88
C PRO A 426 -23.70 11.77 3.47
N ARG A 427 -24.92 12.22 3.13
CA ARG A 427 -25.25 12.73 1.79
C ARG A 427 -24.39 13.91 1.34
N SER A 428 -23.99 14.79 2.26
CA SER A 428 -23.15 15.97 1.97
C SER A 428 -21.66 15.67 1.89
N TRP A 429 -21.23 14.44 2.20
CA TRP A 429 -19.83 14.07 2.09
C TRP A 429 -19.33 14.24 0.65
N SER A 430 -18.12 14.75 0.49
CA SER A 430 -17.52 14.96 -0.82
C SER A 430 -16.39 13.98 -1.05
N ALA A 431 -16.13 13.66 -2.32
CA ALA A 431 -14.97 12.88 -2.71
C ALA A 431 -14.25 13.57 -3.87
N LYS A 432 -12.92 13.55 -3.84
CA LYS A 432 -12.05 14.04 -4.90
C LYS A 432 -11.32 12.86 -5.53
N LEU A 433 -11.41 12.75 -6.84
CA LEU A 433 -10.76 11.72 -7.63
C LEU A 433 -9.51 12.30 -8.29
N TYR A 434 -8.37 11.68 -8.06
CA TYR A 434 -7.12 11.97 -8.76
C TYR A 434 -6.75 10.76 -9.61
N LEU A 435 -6.51 10.99 -10.90
CA LEU A 435 -6.04 9.94 -11.80
C LEU A 435 -4.52 9.89 -11.73
N THR A 436 -3.95 8.71 -11.50
CA THR A 436 -2.53 8.48 -11.66
C THR A 436 -2.25 8.22 -13.15
N PRO A 437 -1.61 9.14 -13.88
CA PRO A 437 -1.36 8.94 -15.30
C PRO A 437 -0.38 7.79 -15.49
N SER A 438 -0.79 6.73 -16.18
CA SER A 438 0.11 5.65 -16.58
C SER A 438 1.09 6.16 -17.65
N ASN A 439 2.35 5.69 -17.63
CA ASN A 439 3.33 5.95 -18.69
C ASN A 439 2.79 5.62 -20.09
N SER A 440 1.89 4.65 -20.18
CA SER A 440 1.18 4.26 -21.41
C SER A 440 0.30 5.37 -21.96
N VAL A 441 -0.24 6.28 -21.13
CA VAL A 441 -1.06 7.42 -21.59
C VAL A 441 -0.20 8.41 -22.39
N LEU A 442 1.03 8.66 -21.96
CA LEU A 442 1.95 9.54 -22.69
C LEU A 442 2.38 8.89 -24.01
N LEU A 443 2.72 7.60 -23.98
CA LEU A 443 3.10 6.84 -25.18
C LEU A 443 1.96 6.78 -26.20
N THR A 444 0.72 6.55 -25.77
CA THR A 444 -0.46 6.55 -26.64
C THR A 444 -0.75 7.93 -27.21
N ALA A 445 -0.56 9.01 -26.42
CA ALA A 445 -0.67 10.38 -26.93
C ALA A 445 0.38 10.68 -28.00
N ILE A 446 1.65 10.29 -27.78
CA ILE A 446 2.72 10.43 -28.76
C ILE A 446 2.41 9.62 -30.02
N ALA A 447 1.94 8.38 -29.87
CA ALA A 447 1.56 7.52 -30.99
C ALA A 447 0.39 8.14 -31.79
N LEU A 448 -0.63 8.66 -31.11
CA LEU A 448 -1.78 9.32 -31.74
C LEU A 448 -1.35 10.57 -32.52
N ILE A 449 -0.49 11.41 -31.92
CA ILE A 449 0.09 12.57 -32.60
C ILE A 449 0.89 12.13 -33.83
N GLY A 450 1.68 11.06 -33.71
CA GLY A 450 2.44 10.48 -34.82
C GLY A 450 1.54 10.03 -35.98
N VAL A 451 0.44 9.35 -35.68
CA VAL A 451 -0.55 8.92 -36.67
C VAL A 451 -1.25 10.12 -37.32
N CYS A 452 -1.64 11.13 -36.54
CA CYS A 452 -2.24 12.36 -37.07
C CYS A 452 -1.30 13.10 -38.02
N VAL A 453 -0.02 13.25 -37.65
CA VAL A 453 0.99 13.90 -38.50
C VAL A 453 1.21 13.09 -39.79
N PHE A 454 1.29 11.77 -39.68
CA PHE A 454 1.45 10.89 -40.84
C PHE A 454 0.28 11.03 -41.83
N ILE A 455 -0.96 11.05 -41.33
CA ILE A 455 -2.16 11.27 -42.15
C ILE A 455 -2.12 12.66 -42.80
N LEU A 456 -1.75 13.71 -42.06
CA LEU A 456 -1.63 15.08 -42.61
C LEU A 456 -0.59 15.17 -43.73
N VAL A 457 0.54 14.45 -43.61
CA VAL A 457 1.55 14.39 -44.67
C VAL A 457 1.00 13.71 -45.93
N ILE A 458 0.26 12.60 -45.78
CA ILE A 458 -0.38 11.93 -46.93
C ILE A 458 -1.39 12.87 -47.59
N ILE A 459 -2.26 13.52 -46.81
CA ILE A 459 -3.24 14.49 -47.31
C ILE A 459 -2.52 15.63 -48.05
N GLY A 460 -1.43 16.17 -47.48
CA GLY A 460 -0.64 17.23 -48.11
C GLY A 460 -0.01 16.81 -49.44
N ILE A 461 0.51 15.58 -49.52
CA ILE A 461 1.07 15.03 -50.78
C ILE A 461 -0.03 14.86 -51.83
N LEU A 462 -1.17 14.27 -51.44
CA LEU A 462 -2.30 14.07 -52.36
C LEU A 462 -2.86 15.41 -52.86
N HIS A 463 -3.04 16.38 -51.97
CA HIS A 463 -3.52 17.71 -52.32
C HIS A 463 -2.54 18.45 -53.24
N TRP A 464 -1.23 18.27 -53.05
CA TRP A 464 -0.23 18.83 -53.95
C TRP A 464 -0.25 18.17 -55.34
N GLN A 465 -0.45 16.85 -55.41
CA GLN A 465 -0.60 16.14 -56.67
C GLN A 465 -1.87 16.56 -57.43
N GLU A 466 -2.98 16.72 -56.71
CA GLU A 466 -4.26 17.20 -57.24
C GLU A 466 -4.12 18.63 -57.78
N LYS A 467 -3.57 19.56 -56.99
CA LYS A 467 -3.31 20.94 -57.45
C LYS A 467 -2.44 21.00 -58.70
N LYS A 468 -1.44 20.12 -58.80
CA LYS A 468 -0.56 20.02 -59.99
C LYS A 468 -1.28 19.39 -61.19
N ALA A 469 -2.33 18.60 -61.00
CA ALA A 469 -3.18 18.09 -62.07
C ALA A 469 -4.11 19.19 -62.58
N ASP A 470 -4.79 19.90 -61.68
CA ASP A 470 -5.66 21.04 -62.01
C ASP A 470 -4.90 22.15 -62.76
N ASP A 471 -3.69 22.48 -62.32
CA ASP A 471 -2.85 23.49 -62.99
C ASP A 471 -2.43 23.03 -64.40
N ARG A 472 -2.34 21.71 -64.65
CA ARG A 472 -2.08 21.16 -65.99
C ARG A 472 -3.33 21.22 -66.88
N GLU A 473 -4.51 20.91 -66.34
CA GLU A 473 -5.78 21.01 -67.07
C GLU A 473 -6.09 22.46 -67.45
N LYS A 474 -5.96 23.41 -66.52
CA LYS A 474 -6.16 24.85 -66.80
C LYS A 474 -5.27 25.37 -67.92
N ARG A 475 -4.01 24.90 -68.00
CA ARG A 475 -3.10 25.27 -69.10
C ARG A 475 -3.55 24.67 -70.43
N GLN A 476 -4.07 23.44 -70.44
CA GLN A 476 -4.61 22.81 -71.66
C GLN A 476 -5.88 23.53 -72.15
N GLU A 477 -6.77 23.91 -71.24
CA GLU A 477 -7.96 24.71 -71.56
C GLU A 477 -7.59 26.09 -72.11
N ALA A 478 -6.65 26.79 -71.47
CA ALA A 478 -6.16 28.09 -71.96
C ALA A 478 -5.54 28.00 -73.37
N HIS A 479 -4.84 26.89 -73.68
CA HIS A 479 -4.36 26.65 -75.04
C HIS A 479 -5.49 26.37 -76.04
N ARG A 480 -6.54 25.63 -75.65
CA ARG A 480 -7.72 25.40 -76.51
C ARG A 480 -8.44 26.69 -76.88
N PHE A 481 -8.65 27.59 -75.92
CA PHE A 481 -9.29 28.90 -76.19
C PHE A 481 -8.51 29.77 -77.17
N HIS A 482 -7.20 29.59 -77.28
CA HIS A 482 -6.39 30.37 -78.20
C HIS A 482 -6.53 29.91 -79.67
N PHE A 483 -6.98 28.67 -79.91
CA PHE A 483 -7.20 28.13 -81.25
C PHE A 483 -8.63 28.35 -81.78
N ASP A 484 -9.63 28.54 -80.92
CA ASP A 484 -11.02 28.85 -81.34
C ASP A 484 -11.23 30.33 -81.73
N ALA A 485 -10.24 31.21 -81.49
CA ALA A 485 -10.31 32.64 -81.78
C ALA A 485 -9.50 33.09 -83.03
N MET A 486 -8.93 32.13 -83.77
CA MET A 486 -8.38 32.30 -85.13
C MET A 486 -9.28 31.56 -86.12
#